data_AF-A0A380P8B5-F1
#
_entry.id   AF-A0A380P8B5-F1
#
_cell.length_a   1.000
_cell.length_b   1.000
_cell.length_c   1.000
_cell.angle_alpha   90.00
_cell.angle_beta   90.00
_cell.angle_gamma   90.00
#
_symmetry.space_group_name_H-M   'P 1'
#
loop_
_entity.id
_entity.type
_entity.pdbx_description
1 polymer ?
#
loop_
_entity_poly.entity_id
_entity_poly.type
_entity_poly.pdbx_seq_one_letter_code
_entity_poly.pdbx_strand_id
1 'polypeptide(L)'
;MPPFTLIGATTRAGMLSQPLRDRFGIVEHMAYYNTDELATIILRSADVFGTSISEQGAYELARRSRGTPRIANRLLKRVRDFAIVNGASEITDETVDYALKLLKVDKMGLDQIDHKILHTMIDFYNGGPVGVNTIAANIGEEVETIESMYEPYLLQIGFIQRTPRGRQVAPLAYEHLHIPYPNKE
;
A
#
# COMPACT_ATOMS: atom_id res chain seq x y z
N MET A 1 -14.81 -38.52 10.67
CA MET A 1 -13.83 -37.47 11.00
C MET A 1 -14.35 -36.70 12.20
N PRO A 2 -13.53 -36.38 13.22
CA PRO A 2 -14.00 -35.59 14.35
C PRO A 2 -14.48 -34.20 13.88
N PRO A 3 -15.40 -33.55 14.60
CA PRO A 3 -15.77 -32.17 14.34
C PRO A 3 -14.54 -31.27 14.36
N PHE A 4 -14.46 -30.35 13.40
CA PHE A 4 -13.38 -29.36 13.30
C PHE A 4 -13.96 -28.02 12.84
N THR A 5 -13.23 -26.94 13.10
CA THR A 5 -13.58 -25.60 12.60
C THR A 5 -12.68 -25.27 11.41
N LEU A 6 -13.29 -24.95 10.27
CA LEU A 6 -12.57 -24.49 9.08
C LEU A 6 -12.51 -22.95 9.09
N ILE A 7 -11.29 -22.40 8.99
CA ILE A 7 -11.08 -20.96 8.81
C ILE A 7 -10.51 -20.75 7.40
N GLY A 8 -11.25 -20.05 6.54
CA GLY A 8 -10.82 -19.66 5.21
C GLY A 8 -10.46 -18.18 5.16
N ALA A 9 -9.40 -17.83 4.42
CA ALA A 9 -9.02 -16.45 4.13
C ALA A 9 -8.87 -16.28 2.62
N THR A 10 -9.41 -15.19 2.06
CA THR A 10 -9.28 -14.86 0.64
C THR A 10 -9.21 -13.34 0.45
N THR A 11 -8.39 -12.91 -0.50
CA THR A 11 -8.33 -11.51 -0.97
C THR A 11 -9.47 -11.19 -1.94
N ARG A 12 -10.18 -12.20 -2.45
CA ARG A 12 -11.27 -12.07 -3.43
C ARG A 12 -12.45 -12.94 -3.01
N ALA A 13 -13.18 -12.51 -1.98
CA ALA A 13 -14.38 -13.21 -1.49
C ALA A 13 -15.39 -13.50 -2.60
N GLY A 14 -15.50 -12.61 -3.59
CA GLY A 14 -16.37 -12.78 -4.76
C GLY A 14 -16.07 -14.01 -5.63
N MET A 15 -14.84 -14.55 -5.61
CA MET A 15 -14.46 -15.73 -6.41
C MET A 15 -14.77 -17.06 -5.73
N LEU A 16 -15.21 -17.06 -4.46
CA LEU A 16 -15.68 -18.28 -3.81
C LEU A 16 -17.01 -18.73 -4.44
N SER A 17 -17.10 -20.00 -4.82
CA SER A 17 -18.34 -20.59 -5.31
C SER A 17 -19.44 -20.46 -4.26
N GLN A 18 -20.66 -20.15 -4.70
CA GLN A 18 -21.80 -19.99 -3.80
C GLN A 18 -22.01 -21.20 -2.87
N PRO A 19 -21.93 -22.47 -3.34
CA PRO A 19 -22.09 -23.63 -2.46
C PRO A 19 -21.03 -23.76 -1.36
N LEU A 20 -19.80 -23.26 -1.59
CA LEU A 20 -18.76 -23.27 -0.58
C LEU A 20 -18.92 -22.09 0.40
N ARG A 21 -19.31 -20.93 -0.11
CA ARG A 21 -19.57 -19.73 0.69
C ARG A 21 -20.70 -19.94 1.70
N ASP A 22 -21.79 -20.58 1.27
CA ASP A 22 -22.96 -20.89 2.10
C ASP A 22 -22.64 -21.85 3.26
N ARG A 23 -21.46 -22.50 3.25
CA ARG A 23 -20.98 -23.38 4.34
C ARG A 23 -20.26 -22.63 5.46
N PHE A 24 -19.94 -21.35 5.28
CA PHE A 24 -19.34 -20.54 6.33
C PHE A 24 -20.43 -19.81 7.11
N GLY A 25 -20.64 -20.20 8.38
CA GLY A 25 -21.62 -19.57 9.27
C GLY A 25 -21.20 -18.19 9.80
N ILE A 26 -19.92 -17.82 9.65
CA ILE A 26 -19.35 -16.54 10.02
C ILE A 26 -18.56 -16.02 8.81
N VAL A 27 -18.88 -14.82 8.36
CA VAL A 27 -18.19 -14.14 7.26
C VAL A 27 -17.86 -12.73 7.72
N GLU A 28 -16.58 -12.47 7.90
CA GLU A 28 -16.07 -11.17 8.33
C GLU A 28 -15.17 -10.56 7.26
N HIS A 29 -15.21 -9.23 7.16
CA HIS A 29 -14.37 -8.47 6.24
C HIS A 29 -13.32 -7.69 7.04
N MET A 30 -12.04 -7.92 6.72
CA MET A 30 -10.98 -7.11 7.29
C MET A 30 -10.93 -5.76 6.58
N ALA A 31 -11.22 -4.69 7.32
CA ALA A 31 -10.99 -3.33 6.87
C ALA A 31 -9.50 -2.97 6.96
N TYR A 32 -9.09 -1.96 6.19
CA TYR A 32 -7.80 -1.31 6.40
C TYR A 32 -7.79 -0.61 7.76
N TYR A 33 -6.63 -0.63 8.40
CA TYR A 33 -6.41 0.08 9.64
C TYR A 33 -6.32 1.57 9.39
N ASN A 34 -6.82 2.38 10.32
CA ASN A 34 -6.56 3.81 10.31
C ASN A 34 -5.14 4.11 10.82
N THR A 35 -4.72 5.37 10.69
CA THR A 35 -3.37 5.81 11.05
C THR A 35 -3.08 5.61 12.54
N ASP A 36 -4.04 5.88 13.43
CA ASP A 36 -3.85 5.80 14.88
C ASP A 36 -3.70 4.34 15.34
N GLU A 37 -4.49 3.44 14.76
CA GLU A 37 -4.37 2.00 15.00
C GLU A 37 -3.01 1.47 14.51
N LEU A 38 -2.56 1.92 13.33
CA LEU A 38 -1.24 1.55 12.81
C LEU A 38 -0.10 2.11 13.67
N ALA A 39 -0.21 3.34 14.16
CA ALA A 39 0.77 3.92 15.07
C ALA A 39 0.89 3.09 16.35
N THR A 40 -0.25 2.65 16.90
CA THR A 40 -0.29 1.73 18.06
C THR A 40 0.40 0.40 17.75
N ILE A 41 0.17 -0.17 16.57
CA ILE A 41 0.83 -1.40 16.12
C ILE A 41 2.35 -1.20 15.98
N ILE A 42 2.78 -0.06 15.45
CA ILE A 42 4.19 0.30 15.26
C ILE A 42 4.90 0.46 16.59
N LEU A 43 4.31 1.20 17.55
CA LEU A 43 4.87 1.37 18.91
C LEU A 43 5.10 0.00 19.56
N ARG A 44 4.07 -0.84 19.57
CA ARG A 44 4.18 -2.21 20.09
C ARG A 44 5.25 -3.04 19.35
N SER A 45 5.34 -2.91 18.04
CA SER A 45 6.31 -3.67 17.24
C SER A 45 7.74 -3.19 17.48
N ALA A 46 7.93 -1.90 17.76
CA ALA A 46 9.22 -1.32 18.11
C ALA A 46 9.74 -1.88 19.45
N ASP A 47 8.86 -2.03 20.45
CA ASP A 47 9.18 -2.70 21.71
C ASP A 47 9.64 -4.14 21.49
N VAL A 48 8.92 -4.89 20.64
CA VAL A 48 9.26 -6.28 20.29
C VAL A 48 10.62 -6.36 19.57
N PHE A 49 10.98 -5.34 18.78
CA PHE A 49 12.28 -5.26 18.10
C PHE A 49 13.38 -4.63 18.95
N GLY A 50 13.09 -4.22 20.19
CA GLY A 50 14.05 -3.56 21.08
C GLY A 50 14.55 -2.22 20.54
N THR A 51 13.69 -1.44 19.89
CA THR A 51 14.06 -0.12 19.32
C THR A 51 13.15 0.97 19.89
N SER A 52 13.73 2.11 20.27
CA SER A 52 12.96 3.28 20.72
C SER A 52 12.42 4.03 19.50
N ILE A 53 11.13 4.35 19.51
CA ILE A 53 10.47 5.19 18.50
C ILE A 53 9.55 6.17 19.21
N SER A 54 9.63 7.44 18.80
CA SER A 54 8.72 8.48 19.27
C SER A 54 7.29 8.27 18.76
N GLU A 55 6.29 8.81 19.45
CA GLU A 55 4.89 8.77 18.98
C GLU A 55 4.73 9.43 17.59
N GLN A 56 5.41 10.56 17.37
CA GLN A 56 5.42 11.28 16.09
C GLN A 56 6.06 10.44 14.99
N GLY A 57 7.19 9.78 15.28
CA GLY A 57 7.83 8.86 14.33
C GLY A 57 6.93 7.67 13.98
N ALA A 58 6.27 7.08 14.97
CA ALA A 58 5.31 6.00 14.75
C ALA A 58 4.12 6.46 13.90
N TYR A 59 3.60 7.64 14.16
CA TYR A 59 2.50 8.24 13.39
C TYR A 59 2.89 8.53 11.93
N GLU A 60 4.07 9.10 11.69
CA GLU A 60 4.54 9.39 10.33
C GLU A 60 4.81 8.12 9.53
N LEU A 61 5.31 7.07 10.18
CA LEU A 61 5.46 5.75 9.59
C LEU A 61 4.10 5.12 9.28
N ALA A 62 3.12 5.26 10.19
CA ALA A 62 1.76 4.76 10.03
C ALA A 62 1.06 5.39 8.81
N ARG A 63 1.18 6.71 8.63
CA ARG A 63 0.60 7.44 7.49
C ARG A 63 1.05 6.88 6.14
N ARG A 64 2.28 6.39 6.05
CA ARG A 64 2.88 5.85 4.83
C ARG A 64 2.76 4.33 4.70
N SER A 65 1.98 3.70 5.57
CA SER A 65 1.85 2.24 5.66
C SER A 65 0.59 1.68 4.98
N ARG A 66 -0.15 2.51 4.23
CA ARG A 66 -1.28 2.08 3.36
C ARG A 66 -2.34 1.27 4.10
N GLY A 67 -2.66 1.66 5.34
CA GLY A 67 -3.64 0.97 6.17
C GLY A 67 -3.30 -0.49 6.51
N THR A 68 -2.05 -0.93 6.29
CA THR A 68 -1.67 -2.34 6.30
C THR A 68 -0.55 -2.60 7.33
N PRO A 69 -0.83 -3.37 8.42
CA PRO A 69 0.16 -3.67 9.46
C PRO A 69 1.43 -4.34 8.94
N ARG A 70 1.30 -5.20 7.92
CA ARG A 70 2.45 -5.85 7.26
C ARG A 70 3.40 -4.83 6.63
N ILE A 71 2.87 -3.77 6.02
CA ILE A 71 3.69 -2.70 5.42
C ILE A 71 4.33 -1.86 6.52
N ALA A 72 3.56 -1.48 7.55
CA ALA A 72 4.06 -0.77 8.72
C ALA A 72 5.28 -1.45 9.36
N ASN A 73 5.15 -2.75 9.64
CA ASN A 73 6.24 -3.52 10.23
C ASN A 73 7.44 -3.70 9.29
N ARG A 74 7.20 -3.78 7.98
CA ARG A 74 8.28 -3.82 6.98
C ARG A 74 9.06 -2.51 6.95
N LEU A 75 8.36 -1.38 6.96
CA LEU A 75 8.99 -0.05 6.98
C LEU A 75 9.72 0.18 8.30
N LEU A 76 9.13 -0.18 9.45
CA LEU A 76 9.76 -0.05 10.76
C LEU A 76 11.11 -0.75 10.82
N LYS A 77 11.18 -2.01 10.34
CA LYS A 77 12.45 -2.75 10.27
C LYS A 77 13.50 -2.00 9.45
N ARG A 78 13.13 -1.46 8.30
CA ARG A 78 14.05 -0.71 7.43
C ARG A 78 14.51 0.59 8.10
N VAL A 79 13.59 1.38 8.65
CA VAL A 79 13.90 2.64 9.34
C VAL A 79 14.81 2.38 10.54
N ARG A 80 14.54 1.32 11.31
CA ARG A 80 15.42 0.89 12.40
C ARG A 80 16.82 0.57 11.92
N ASP A 81 16.97 -0.18 10.83
CA ASP A 81 18.28 -0.51 10.28
C ASP A 81 19.06 0.77 9.90
N PHE A 82 18.38 1.79 9.35
CA PHE A 82 18.98 3.12 9.12
C PHE A 82 19.34 3.84 10.42
N ALA A 83 18.46 3.84 11.42
CA ALA A 83 18.69 4.49 12.71
C ALA A 83 19.94 3.93 13.41
N ILE A 84 20.11 2.61 13.40
CA ILE A 84 21.28 1.91 13.96
C ILE A 84 22.56 2.37 13.26
N VAL A 85 22.58 2.41 11.92
CA VAL A 85 23.77 2.82 11.15
C VAL A 85 24.13 4.28 11.38
N ASN A 86 23.14 5.15 11.59
CA ASN A 86 23.36 6.57 11.87
C ASN A 86 23.64 6.86 13.36
N GLY A 87 23.64 5.83 14.23
CA GLY A 87 23.87 5.99 15.67
C GLY A 87 22.75 6.72 16.41
N ALA A 88 21.54 6.74 15.85
CA ALA A 88 20.38 7.35 16.50
C ALA A 88 19.90 6.46 17.67
N SER A 89 19.75 7.05 18.85
CA SER A 89 19.22 6.35 20.04
C SER A 89 17.71 6.13 19.97
N GLU A 90 17.00 6.94 19.19
CA GLU A 90 15.55 6.90 19.04
C GLU A 90 15.14 7.25 17.60
N ILE A 91 14.09 6.60 17.11
CA ILE A 91 13.49 6.87 15.81
C ILE A 91 12.50 8.03 15.96
N THR A 92 12.88 9.20 15.47
CA THR A 92 12.02 10.39 15.39
C THR A 92 11.30 10.49 14.05
N ASP A 93 10.37 11.42 13.89
CA ASP A 93 9.74 11.70 12.60
C ASP A 93 10.75 12.19 11.54
N GLU A 94 11.80 12.92 11.92
CA GLU A 94 12.88 13.28 10.98
C GLU A 94 13.68 12.06 10.54
N THR A 95 13.95 11.13 11.45
CA THR A 95 14.63 9.86 11.15
C THR A 95 13.80 9.03 10.19
N VAL A 96 12.49 8.95 10.42
CA VAL A 96 11.53 8.28 9.54
C VAL A 96 11.50 8.95 8.18
N ASP A 97 11.39 10.28 8.11
CA ASP A 97 11.32 11.01 6.85
C ASP A 97 12.60 10.81 6.02
N TYR A 98 13.76 10.91 6.66
CA TYR A 98 15.05 10.68 6.02
C TYR A 98 15.16 9.24 5.48
N ALA A 99 14.87 8.25 6.31
CA ALA A 99 14.96 6.84 5.91
C ALA A 99 13.98 6.49 4.78
N LEU A 100 12.74 6.98 4.85
CA LEU A 100 11.72 6.72 3.83
C LEU A 100 12.04 7.42 2.51
N LYS A 101 12.63 8.63 2.52
CA LYS A 101 13.18 9.27 1.32
C LYS A 101 14.22 8.41 0.63
N LEU A 102 15.15 7.82 1.39
CA LEU A 102 16.18 6.91 0.84
C LEU A 102 15.57 5.62 0.28
N LEU A 103 14.50 5.11 0.91
CA LEU A 103 13.73 3.97 0.42
C LEU A 103 12.84 4.32 -0.78
N LYS A 104 12.81 5.60 -1.19
CA LYS A 104 11.93 6.16 -2.22
C LYS A 104 10.45 5.87 -1.93
N VAL A 105 10.07 6.05 -0.68
CA VAL A 105 8.68 6.03 -0.22
C VAL A 105 8.24 7.46 0.03
N ASP A 106 7.23 7.91 -0.73
CA ASP A 106 6.76 9.28 -0.66
C ASP A 106 5.88 9.56 0.57
N LYS A 107 5.33 10.78 0.65
CA LYS A 107 4.45 11.22 1.75
C LYS A 107 3.10 10.51 1.78
N MET A 108 2.65 9.95 0.65
CA MET A 108 1.44 9.14 0.53
C MET A 108 1.71 7.63 0.74
N GLY A 109 2.97 7.26 0.99
CA GLY A 109 3.38 5.87 1.16
C GLY A 109 3.55 5.10 -0.16
N LEU A 110 3.55 5.77 -1.31
CA LEU A 110 3.82 5.15 -2.60
C LEU A 110 5.29 4.81 -2.73
N ASP A 111 5.58 3.63 -3.29
CA ASP A 111 6.94 3.18 -3.56
C ASP A 111 7.27 3.30 -5.06
N GLN A 112 8.47 2.84 -5.43
CA GLN A 112 8.95 2.94 -6.80
C GLN A 112 8.04 2.25 -7.83
N ILE A 113 7.35 1.16 -7.45
CA ILE A 113 6.47 0.43 -8.35
C ILE A 113 5.15 1.18 -8.52
N ASP A 114 4.60 1.77 -7.45
CA ASP A 114 3.43 2.65 -7.56
C ASP A 114 3.70 3.83 -8.50
N HIS A 115 4.83 4.52 -8.30
CA HIS A 115 5.26 5.60 -9.19
C HIS A 115 5.44 5.10 -10.62
N LYS A 116 6.07 3.94 -10.81
CA LYS A 116 6.29 3.37 -12.14
C LYS A 116 4.98 3.04 -12.85
N ILE A 117 3.98 2.52 -12.13
CA ILE A 117 2.61 2.30 -12.66
C ILE A 117 2.03 3.62 -13.15
N LEU A 118 1.98 4.64 -12.28
CA LEU A 118 1.37 5.93 -12.61
C LEU A 118 2.10 6.63 -13.76
N HIS A 119 3.43 6.73 -13.70
CA HIS A 119 4.23 7.32 -14.79
C HIS A 119 4.05 6.55 -16.09
N THR A 120 4.03 5.22 -16.05
CA THR A 120 3.83 4.43 -17.27
C THR A 120 2.46 4.72 -17.90
N MET A 121 1.41 4.82 -17.08
CA MET A 121 0.08 5.18 -17.56
C MET A 121 0.01 6.61 -18.11
N ILE A 122 0.70 7.57 -17.47
CA ILE A 122 0.71 8.97 -17.88
C ILE A 122 1.53 9.15 -19.17
N ASP A 123 2.78 8.70 -19.17
CA ASP A 123 3.77 9.02 -20.19
C ASP A 123 3.53 8.24 -21.50
N PHE A 124 3.09 6.98 -21.41
CA PHE A 124 2.88 6.13 -22.61
C PHE A 124 1.43 6.08 -23.06
N TYR A 125 0.47 6.36 -22.16
CA TYR A 125 -0.96 6.18 -22.44
C TYR A 125 -1.80 7.44 -22.17
N ASN A 126 -1.18 8.61 -21.96
CA ASN A 126 -1.86 9.88 -21.68
C ASN A 126 -2.86 9.78 -20.53
N GLY A 127 -2.55 8.99 -19.50
CA GLY A 127 -3.43 8.73 -18.36
C GLY A 127 -4.43 7.60 -18.56
N GLY A 128 -4.45 6.92 -19.70
CA GLY A 128 -5.34 5.78 -19.99
C GLY A 128 -6.64 6.15 -20.74
N PRO A 129 -7.58 5.20 -20.90
CA PRO A 129 -7.65 3.89 -20.24
C PRO A 129 -6.66 2.86 -20.83
N VAL A 130 -6.01 2.08 -19.96
CA VAL A 130 -5.06 1.02 -20.33
C VAL A 130 -5.34 -0.29 -19.59
N GLY A 131 -5.19 -1.43 -20.28
CA GLY A 131 -5.39 -2.75 -19.68
C GLY A 131 -4.28 -3.12 -18.68
N VAL A 132 -4.61 -3.87 -17.63
CA VAL A 132 -3.61 -4.29 -16.62
C VAL A 132 -2.51 -5.16 -17.20
N ASN A 133 -2.82 -6.01 -18.18
CA ASN A 133 -1.81 -6.82 -18.88
C ASN A 133 -0.77 -5.93 -19.57
N THR A 134 -1.21 -4.80 -20.12
CA THR A 134 -0.33 -3.83 -20.77
C THR A 134 0.52 -3.07 -19.76
N ILE A 135 -0.07 -2.64 -18.64
CA ILE A 135 0.69 -2.01 -17.54
C ILE A 135 1.76 -2.98 -17.03
N ALA A 136 1.36 -4.21 -16.71
CA ALA A 136 2.21 -5.29 -16.21
C ALA A 136 3.41 -5.55 -17.15
N ALA A 137 3.16 -5.68 -18.44
CA ALA A 137 4.20 -5.90 -19.44
C ALA A 137 5.21 -4.73 -19.52
N ASN A 138 4.76 -3.48 -19.43
CA ASN A 138 5.66 -2.31 -19.48
C ASN A 138 6.52 -2.19 -18.23
N ILE A 139 5.97 -2.50 -17.06
CA ILE A 139 6.71 -2.34 -15.80
C ILE A 139 7.48 -3.59 -15.39
N GLY A 140 7.27 -4.72 -16.07
CA GLY A 140 7.93 -5.99 -15.78
C GLY A 140 7.40 -6.69 -14.52
N GLU A 141 6.12 -6.47 -14.19
CA GLU A 141 5.46 -7.05 -13.01
C GLU A 141 4.39 -8.05 -13.43
N GLU A 142 3.99 -8.91 -12.50
CA GLU A 142 2.84 -9.81 -12.71
C GLU A 142 1.52 -9.07 -12.54
N VAL A 143 0.53 -9.42 -13.37
CA VAL A 143 -0.82 -8.85 -13.30
C VAL A 143 -1.44 -9.03 -11.92
N GLU A 144 -1.29 -10.23 -11.34
CA GLU A 144 -1.82 -10.53 -10.01
C GLU A 144 -1.18 -9.64 -8.94
N THR A 145 0.13 -9.39 -9.02
CA THR A 145 0.84 -8.48 -8.13
C THR A 145 0.26 -7.07 -8.21
N ILE A 146 0.04 -6.53 -9.41
CA ILE A 146 -0.57 -5.21 -9.57
C ILE A 146 -1.98 -5.18 -8.97
N GLU A 147 -2.84 -6.14 -9.31
CA GLU A 147 -4.24 -6.14 -8.87
C GLU A 147 -4.43 -6.40 -7.37
N SER A 148 -3.52 -7.15 -6.75
CA SER A 148 -3.65 -7.56 -5.35
C SER A 148 -2.83 -6.71 -4.38
N MET A 149 -1.71 -6.12 -4.81
CA MET A 149 -0.78 -5.42 -3.92
C MET A 149 -0.78 -3.90 -4.12
N TYR A 150 -0.90 -3.42 -5.36
CA TYR A 150 -0.71 -2.00 -5.69
C TYR A 150 -2.02 -1.29 -5.99
N GLU A 151 -2.80 -1.84 -6.91
CA GLU A 151 -4.07 -1.26 -7.38
C GLU A 151 -5.07 -0.98 -6.24
N PRO A 152 -5.24 -1.83 -5.20
CA PRO A 152 -6.21 -1.56 -4.14
C PRO A 152 -5.96 -0.21 -3.43
N TYR A 153 -4.69 0.10 -3.13
CA TYR A 153 -4.33 1.35 -2.47
C TYR A 153 -4.46 2.54 -3.41
N LEU A 154 -3.99 2.42 -4.66
CA LEU A 154 -4.11 3.47 -5.68
C LEU A 154 -5.58 3.81 -6.00
N LEU A 155 -6.49 2.83 -5.96
CA LEU A 155 -7.93 3.05 -6.05
C LEU A 155 -8.48 3.74 -4.81
N GLN A 156 -8.06 3.30 -3.62
CA GLN A 156 -8.54 3.84 -2.33
C GLN A 156 -8.20 5.32 -2.16
N ILE A 157 -6.98 5.74 -2.53
CA ILE A 157 -6.57 7.16 -2.49
C ILE A 157 -7.03 7.96 -3.73
N GLY A 158 -7.76 7.31 -4.65
CA GLY A 158 -8.34 7.96 -5.82
C GLY A 158 -7.32 8.36 -6.89
N PHE A 159 -6.15 7.72 -6.96
CA PHE A 159 -5.11 8.00 -7.94
C PHE A 159 -5.35 7.28 -9.27
N ILE A 160 -6.03 6.13 -9.22
CA ILE A 160 -6.49 5.37 -10.40
C ILE A 160 -7.99 5.15 -10.29
N GLN A 161 -8.65 4.99 -11.44
CA GLN A 161 -10.03 4.57 -11.58
C GLN A 161 -10.13 3.35 -12.50
N ARG A 162 -11.02 2.42 -12.18
CA ARG A 162 -11.36 1.29 -13.05
C ARG A 162 -12.50 1.68 -13.99
N THR A 163 -12.29 1.48 -15.28
CA THR A 163 -13.30 1.66 -16.34
C THR A 163 -13.49 0.34 -17.08
N PRO A 164 -14.59 0.15 -17.83
CA PRO A 164 -14.78 -1.04 -18.69
C PRO A 164 -13.67 -1.22 -19.73
N ARG A 165 -12.97 -0.14 -20.11
CA ARG A 165 -11.90 -0.14 -21.12
C ARG A 165 -10.51 -0.34 -20.53
N GLY A 166 -10.35 -0.27 -19.20
CA GLY A 166 -9.05 -0.34 -18.52
C GLY A 166 -8.95 0.60 -17.32
N ARG A 167 -7.73 0.77 -16.82
CA ARG A 167 -7.40 1.66 -15.71
C ARG A 167 -7.09 3.05 -16.26
N GLN A 168 -7.56 4.08 -15.56
CA GLN A 168 -7.32 5.47 -15.92
C GLN A 168 -6.75 6.22 -14.70
N VAL A 169 -5.76 7.06 -14.91
CA VAL A 169 -5.17 7.93 -13.88
C VAL A 169 -6.12 9.09 -13.61
N ALA A 170 -6.37 9.36 -12.34
CA ALA A 170 -7.24 10.44 -11.89
C ALA A 170 -6.46 11.76 -11.73
N PRO A 171 -7.13 12.93 -11.78
CA PRO A 171 -6.48 14.23 -11.61
C PRO A 171 -5.61 14.37 -10.35
N LEU A 172 -6.04 13.75 -9.23
CA LEU A 172 -5.28 13.77 -7.96
C LEU A 172 -3.87 13.18 -8.09
N ALA A 173 -3.70 12.16 -8.92
CA ALA A 173 -2.37 11.58 -9.14
C ALA A 173 -1.46 12.53 -9.94
N TYR A 174 -2.02 13.29 -10.88
CA TYR A 174 -1.26 14.30 -11.63
C TYR A 174 -0.79 15.43 -10.71
N GLU A 175 -1.67 15.92 -9.84
CA GLU A 175 -1.33 16.91 -8.82
C GLU A 175 -0.21 16.41 -7.90
N HIS A 176 -0.36 15.19 -7.36
CA HIS A 176 0.65 14.57 -6.50
C HIS A 176 2.01 14.39 -7.18
N LEU A 177 2.01 13.98 -8.45
CA LEU A 177 3.23 13.79 -9.24
C LEU A 177 3.78 15.10 -9.83
N HIS A 178 3.10 16.23 -9.60
CA HIS A 178 3.44 17.54 -10.17
C HIS A 178 3.50 17.54 -11.71
N ILE A 179 2.60 16.77 -12.34
CA ILE A 179 2.47 16.67 -13.80
C ILE A 179 1.23 17.46 -14.22
N PRO A 180 1.30 18.33 -15.25
CA PRO A 180 0.11 19.03 -15.75
C PRO A 180 -0.98 18.03 -16.16
N TYR A 181 -2.18 18.19 -15.59
CA TYR A 181 -3.32 17.43 -16.05
C TYR A 181 -3.74 17.95 -17.43
N PRO A 182 -3.80 17.11 -18.48
CA PRO A 182 -4.29 17.54 -19.77
C PRO A 182 -5.79 17.86 -19.61
N ASN A 183 -6.12 19.16 -19.56
CA ASN A 183 -7.51 19.62 -19.54
C ASN A 183 -8.26 18.94 -20.69
N LYS A 184 -9.22 18.08 -20.34
CA LYS A 184 -10.28 17.72 -21.28
C LYS A 184 -11.26 18.88 -21.27
N GLU A 185 -11.14 19.75 -22.28
CA GLU A 185 -12.30 20.53 -22.76
C GLU A 185 -13.43 19.57 -23.17
#